data_AF-A0A4Y7PFU8-F1
#
_entry.id   AF-A0A4Y7PFU8-F1
#
_cell.length_a   1.000
_cell.length_b   1.000
_cell.length_c   1.000
_cell.angle_alpha   90.00
_cell.angle_beta   90.00
_cell.angle_gamma   90.00
#
_symmetry.space_group_name_H-M   'P 1'
#
loop_
_entity.id
_entity.type
_entity.pdbx_description
1 polymer ?
#
loop_
_entity_poly.entity_id
_entity_poly.type
_entity_poly.pdbx_seq_one_letter_code
_entity_poly.pdbx_strand_id
1 'polypeptide(L)'
;MTSLVVNCEVNLGFDFFPFILTRHSIDGTDVAPNEPPRAVYFTDGEDIYDRNRRLRFQVSRGKLHRGQETLDVVVKFDFYNNHHADLVKEARLYEKQAKTLQGTALPVFYGIYHATISERPITCLVLEYCGSEMETSLHEVSEEFSFKIAKHLMALHSAGIQNNNISESNIVVKNGEPRLIDLSTATLHTCERTMDIEAGKLRPDALDFACTELHDFASEQGIWEASE
;
A
#
# COMPACT_ATOMS: atom_id res chain seq x y z
N MET A 1 -14.32 -16.73 -10.36
CA MET A 1 -13.74 -15.36 -10.44
C MET A 1 -14.45 -14.47 -9.42
N THR A 2 -13.74 -13.72 -8.56
CA THR A 2 -14.36 -12.88 -7.52
C THR A 2 -14.79 -11.53 -8.11
N SER A 3 -15.94 -11.00 -7.70
CA SER A 3 -16.43 -9.67 -8.12
C SER A 3 -16.51 -8.73 -6.92
N LEU A 4 -16.21 -7.45 -7.13
CA LEU A 4 -16.39 -6.38 -6.15
C LEU A 4 -17.62 -5.55 -6.53
N VAL A 5 -18.62 -5.51 -5.66
CA VAL A 5 -19.82 -4.69 -5.81
C VAL A 5 -19.60 -3.41 -5.00
N VAL A 6 -19.51 -2.26 -5.66
CA VAL A 6 -19.41 -0.96 -5.01
C VAL A 6 -20.81 -0.42 -4.81
N ASN A 7 -21.24 -0.34 -3.55
CA ASN A 7 -22.63 -0.06 -3.16
C ASN A 7 -22.73 1.15 -2.21
N CYS A 8 -21.98 2.20 -2.49
CA CYS A 8 -22.01 3.47 -1.78
C CYS A 8 -21.63 4.59 -2.73
N GLU A 9 -22.19 5.77 -2.54
CA GLU A 9 -21.71 6.97 -3.21
C GLU A 9 -20.28 7.27 -2.77
N VAL A 10 -19.31 6.93 -3.60
CA VAL A 10 -18.04 7.64 -3.60
C VAL A 10 -18.27 8.97 -4.32
N ASN A 11 -17.74 10.09 -3.82
CA ASN A 11 -18.02 11.46 -4.30
C ASN A 11 -17.52 11.68 -5.74
N LEU A 12 -18.20 11.10 -6.73
CA LEU A 12 -17.74 11.00 -8.11
C LEU A 12 -18.41 11.99 -9.05
N GLY A 13 -19.51 12.63 -8.63
CA GLY A 13 -20.37 13.38 -9.55
C GLY A 13 -21.00 12.48 -10.63
N PHE A 14 -21.08 11.17 -10.39
CA PHE A 14 -21.72 10.18 -11.26
C PHE A 14 -22.67 9.29 -10.45
N ASP A 15 -23.93 9.18 -10.87
CA ASP A 15 -24.97 8.38 -10.22
C ASP A 15 -25.05 6.95 -10.82
N PHE A 16 -23.97 6.18 -10.74
CA PHE A 16 -23.94 4.80 -11.31
C PHE A 16 -23.78 3.71 -10.24
N PHE A 17 -24.41 3.88 -9.07
CA PHE A 17 -24.37 2.89 -8.00
C PHE A 17 -25.63 2.01 -7.98
N PRO A 18 -25.51 0.72 -7.66
CA PRO A 18 -24.26 -0.03 -7.50
C PRO A 18 -23.58 -0.32 -8.85
N PHE A 19 -22.26 -0.47 -8.86
CA PHE A 19 -21.53 -1.01 -10.00
C PHE A 19 -20.65 -2.20 -9.60
N ILE A 20 -20.30 -3.03 -10.58
CA ILE A 20 -19.58 -4.29 -10.37
C ILE A 20 -18.25 -4.25 -11.09
N LEU A 21 -17.18 -4.54 -10.37
CA LEU A 21 -15.84 -4.74 -10.89
C LEU A 21 -15.47 -6.23 -10.80
N THR A 22 -14.70 -6.72 -11.76
CA THR A 22 -14.20 -8.10 -11.77
C THR A 22 -12.77 -8.15 -11.30
N ARG A 23 -12.39 -9.16 -10.50
CA ARG A 23 -11.00 -9.31 -10.05
C ARG A 23 -10.09 -9.47 -11.26
N HIS A 24 -9.11 -8.59 -11.39
CA HIS A 24 -8.13 -8.61 -12.46
C HIS A 24 -7.02 -9.62 -12.11
N SER A 25 -6.76 -10.59 -13.00
CA SER A 25 -5.69 -11.57 -12.82
C SER A 25 -4.35 -10.94 -13.22
N ILE A 26 -3.42 -10.84 -12.26
CA ILE A 26 -2.14 -10.16 -12.46
C ILE A 26 -1.22 -10.90 -13.46
N ASP A 27 -1.46 -12.19 -13.67
CA ASP A 27 -0.64 -13.11 -14.48
C ASP A 27 -1.33 -13.66 -15.73
N GLY A 28 -2.52 -13.13 -16.09
CA GLY A 28 -3.26 -13.61 -17.25
C GLY A 28 -3.71 -15.08 -17.15
N THR A 29 -3.57 -15.70 -15.97
CA THR A 29 -4.21 -16.98 -15.68
C THR A 29 -5.67 -16.68 -15.33
N ASP A 30 -6.51 -16.70 -16.36
CA ASP A 30 -7.93 -16.86 -16.15
C ASP A 30 -8.16 -18.26 -15.57
N VAL A 31 -8.40 -18.31 -14.26
CA VAL A 31 -9.01 -19.50 -13.68
C VAL A 31 -10.44 -19.53 -14.21
N ALA A 32 -10.69 -20.41 -15.18
CA ALA A 32 -12.02 -20.72 -15.67
C ALA A 32 -12.97 -20.92 -14.47
N PRO A 33 -14.16 -20.28 -14.46
CA PRO A 33 -15.03 -20.33 -13.30
C PRO A 33 -15.71 -21.70 -13.23
N ASN A 34 -15.10 -22.65 -12.52
CA ASN A 34 -15.78 -23.86 -12.06
C ASN A 34 -16.69 -23.59 -10.84
N GLU A 35 -16.60 -22.39 -10.25
CA GLU A 35 -17.50 -21.89 -9.22
C GLU A 35 -18.12 -20.54 -9.63
N PRO A 36 -19.37 -20.27 -9.25
CA PRO A 36 -20.00 -18.97 -9.46
C PRO A 36 -19.16 -17.87 -8.78
N PRO A 37 -19.18 -16.63 -9.31
CA PRO A 37 -18.45 -15.53 -8.70
C PRO A 37 -18.84 -15.32 -7.25
N ARG A 38 -17.88 -15.38 -6.34
CA ARG A 38 -18.09 -14.90 -4.97
C ARG A 38 -18.06 -13.38 -5.03
N ALA A 39 -19.19 -12.74 -4.77
CA ALA A 39 -19.28 -11.30 -4.65
C ALA A 39 -18.74 -10.86 -3.28
N VAL A 40 -17.95 -9.80 -3.28
CA VAL A 40 -17.61 -9.01 -2.09
C VAL A 40 -18.21 -7.61 -2.26
N TYR A 41 -18.67 -7.00 -1.18
CA TYR A 41 -19.39 -5.72 -1.23
C TYR A 41 -18.57 -4.64 -0.53
N PHE A 42 -18.37 -3.51 -1.20
CA PHE A 42 -17.83 -2.30 -0.61
C PHE A 42 -18.96 -1.33 -0.30
N THR A 43 -19.10 -0.94 0.95
CA THR A 43 -20.13 -0.02 1.46
C THR A 43 -19.50 1.04 2.35
N ASP A 44 -20.30 2.04 2.74
CA ASP A 44 -19.91 3.11 3.67
C ASP A 44 -18.60 3.81 3.25
N GLY A 45 -18.44 4.00 1.93
CA GLY A 45 -17.27 4.62 1.33
C GLY A 45 -17.22 6.12 1.63
N GLU A 46 -16.15 6.57 2.28
CA GLU A 46 -15.84 7.97 2.54
C GLU A 46 -14.47 8.32 1.97
N ASP A 47 -14.35 9.45 1.30
CA ASP A 47 -13.07 9.90 0.76
C ASP A 47 -12.15 10.36 1.89
N ILE A 48 -11.00 9.71 2.00
CA ILE A 48 -10.00 10.02 3.02
C ILE A 48 -8.77 10.72 2.45
N TYR A 49 -8.59 10.69 1.13
CA TYR A 49 -7.50 11.39 0.48
C TYR A 49 -7.85 11.77 -0.96
N ASP A 50 -7.65 13.05 -1.24
CA ASP A 50 -7.99 13.72 -2.49
C ASP A 50 -6.84 14.66 -2.91
N ARG A 51 -5.71 14.09 -3.34
CA ARG A 51 -4.72 14.88 -4.08
C ARG A 51 -5.26 15.16 -5.48
N ASN A 52 -6.04 16.23 -5.58
CA ASN A 52 -6.52 16.81 -6.83
C ASN A 52 -7.35 15.81 -7.65
N ARG A 53 -8.66 15.69 -7.34
CA ARG A 53 -9.76 14.87 -7.94
C ARG A 53 -9.66 14.47 -9.42
N ARG A 54 -8.87 15.19 -10.22
CA ARG A 54 -8.73 14.99 -11.66
C ARG A 54 -7.42 14.31 -12.10
N LEU A 55 -6.42 14.14 -11.24
CA LEU A 55 -5.05 13.87 -11.73
C LEU A 55 -4.37 12.58 -11.29
N ARG A 56 -4.80 11.85 -10.26
CA ARG A 56 -4.19 10.54 -9.94
C ARG A 56 -5.15 9.47 -9.46
N PHE A 57 -5.47 9.45 -8.17
CA PHE A 57 -6.28 8.40 -7.55
C PHE A 57 -7.25 9.02 -6.56
N GLN A 58 -8.43 8.43 -6.46
CA GLN A 58 -9.35 8.67 -5.35
C GLN A 58 -9.17 7.55 -4.33
N VAL A 59 -9.02 7.91 -3.06
CA VAL A 59 -8.79 6.96 -1.99
C VAL A 59 -9.95 7.07 -1.00
N SER A 60 -10.75 6.01 -0.94
CA SER A 60 -11.93 5.95 -0.08
C SER A 60 -11.75 4.85 0.97
N ARG A 61 -12.09 5.15 2.22
CA ARG A 61 -12.19 4.17 3.29
C ARG A 61 -13.62 3.66 3.36
N GLY A 62 -13.82 2.39 3.67
CA GLY A 62 -15.16 1.85 3.90
C GLY A 62 -15.13 0.42 4.42
N LYS A 63 -16.24 -0.30 4.24
CA LYS A 63 -16.40 -1.68 4.71
C LYS A 63 -16.41 -2.65 3.54
N LEU A 64 -15.58 -3.70 3.63
CA LEU A 64 -15.59 -4.82 2.70
C LEU A 64 -16.29 -6.03 3.34
N HIS A 65 -17.42 -6.44 2.78
CA HIS A 65 -18.16 -7.62 3.22
C HIS A 65 -17.78 -8.84 2.36
N ARG A 66 -17.31 -9.90 3.03
CA ARG A 66 -16.94 -11.19 2.42
C ARG A 66 -17.59 -12.33 3.19
N GLY A 67 -18.77 -12.76 2.72
CA GLY A 67 -19.56 -13.74 3.46
C GLY A 67 -20.04 -13.17 4.79
N GLN A 68 -19.62 -13.75 5.92
CA GLN A 68 -19.94 -13.26 7.26
C GLN A 68 -18.91 -12.26 7.82
N GLU A 69 -17.78 -12.08 7.13
CA GLU A 69 -16.70 -11.20 7.55
C GLU A 69 -16.94 -9.76 7.05
N THR A 70 -16.70 -8.78 7.92
CA THR A 70 -16.69 -7.35 7.58
C THR A 70 -15.34 -6.75 7.94
N LEU A 71 -14.65 -6.21 6.94
CA LEU A 71 -13.29 -5.67 7.07
C LEU A 71 -13.28 -4.15 6.87
N ASP A 72 -12.42 -3.45 7.60
CA ASP A 72 -12.12 -2.04 7.33
C ASP A 72 -11.06 -1.96 6.23
N VAL A 73 -11.40 -1.30 5.12
CA VAL A 73 -10.57 -1.29 3.92
C VAL A 73 -10.39 0.11 3.37
N VAL A 74 -9.33 0.26 2.59
CA VAL A 74 -9.12 1.39 1.68
C VAL A 74 -9.24 0.89 0.25
N VAL A 75 -9.95 1.65 -0.57
CA VAL A 75 -10.06 1.42 -2.01
C VAL A 75 -9.44 2.61 -2.73
N LYS A 76 -8.39 2.33 -3.50
CA LYS A 76 -7.69 3.30 -4.36
C LYS A 76 -8.21 3.12 -5.78
N PHE A 77 -9.01 4.07 -6.24
CA PHE A 77 -9.65 4.06 -7.55
C PHE A 77 -8.88 4.90 -8.58
N ASP A 78 -8.82 4.36 -9.80
CA ASP A 78 -8.56 5.07 -11.03
C ASP A 78 -9.83 5.01 -11.90
N PHE A 79 -10.57 6.13 -11.93
CA PHE A 79 -11.83 6.25 -12.67
C PHE A 79 -11.67 6.65 -14.14
N TYR A 80 -10.45 7.04 -14.53
CA TYR A 80 -10.17 7.60 -15.85
C TYR A 80 -9.15 6.78 -16.63
N ASN A 81 -8.69 5.66 -16.06
CA ASN A 81 -7.69 4.77 -16.65
C ASN A 81 -6.38 5.48 -16.99
N ASN A 82 -6.07 6.55 -16.26
CA ASN A 82 -4.82 7.29 -16.41
C ASN A 82 -3.65 6.54 -15.75
N HIS A 83 -3.96 5.66 -14.80
CA HIS A 83 -3.01 5.04 -13.88
C HIS A 83 -3.28 3.54 -13.66
N HIS A 84 -4.03 2.90 -14.56
CA HIS A 84 -4.29 1.46 -14.50
C HIS A 84 -2.99 0.65 -14.42
N ALA A 85 -2.01 0.95 -15.27
CA ALA A 85 -0.73 0.27 -15.28
C ALA A 85 0.03 0.43 -13.95
N ASP A 86 -0.08 1.61 -13.32
CA ASP A 86 0.54 1.89 -12.02
C ASP A 86 -0.12 1.05 -10.91
N LEU A 87 -1.45 0.98 -10.87
CA LEU A 87 -2.17 0.13 -9.91
C LEU A 87 -1.88 -1.36 -10.12
N VAL A 88 -1.79 -1.82 -11.37
CA VAL A 88 -1.44 -3.21 -11.68
C VAL A 88 0.00 -3.50 -11.23
N LYS A 89 0.96 -2.61 -11.50
CA LYS A 89 2.34 -2.73 -11.03
C LYS A 89 2.39 -2.80 -9.50
N GLU A 90 1.69 -1.91 -8.81
CA GLU A 90 1.60 -1.89 -7.35
C GLU A 90 0.99 -3.19 -6.80
N ALA A 91 -0.13 -3.63 -7.39
CA ALA A 91 -0.79 -4.88 -7.02
C ALA A 91 0.11 -6.10 -7.20
N ARG A 92 0.99 -6.13 -8.21
CA ARG A 92 1.96 -7.21 -8.42
C ARG A 92 2.90 -7.36 -7.22
N LEU A 93 3.36 -6.24 -6.64
CA LEU A 93 4.26 -6.27 -5.50
C LEU A 93 3.56 -6.84 -4.28
N TYR A 94 2.34 -6.39 -3.99
CA TYR A 94 1.51 -6.97 -2.92
C TYR A 94 1.27 -8.46 -3.13
N GLU A 95 0.83 -8.87 -4.33
CA GLU A 95 0.41 -10.23 -4.60
C GLU A 95 1.59 -11.21 -4.67
N LYS A 96 2.78 -10.81 -5.12
CA LYS A 96 3.90 -11.73 -5.35
C LYS A 96 5.02 -11.62 -4.34
N GLN A 97 5.43 -10.40 -4.03
CA GLN A 97 6.70 -10.14 -3.37
C GLN A 97 6.50 -9.88 -1.87
N ALA A 98 5.44 -9.15 -1.52
CA ALA A 98 5.18 -8.66 -0.17
C ALA A 98 4.28 -9.58 0.68
N LYS A 99 3.94 -10.79 0.23
CA LYS A 99 2.94 -11.66 0.92
C LYS A 99 3.20 -11.83 2.42
N THR A 100 4.46 -12.02 2.80
CA THR A 100 4.86 -12.27 4.20
C THR A 100 4.87 -11.00 5.07
N LEU A 101 4.81 -9.83 4.45
CA LEU A 101 4.87 -8.51 5.09
C LEU A 101 3.48 -7.91 5.32
N GLN A 102 2.45 -8.48 4.70
CA GLN A 102 1.07 -8.02 4.83
C GLN A 102 0.54 -8.24 6.26
N GLY A 103 -0.21 -7.25 6.77
CA GLY A 103 -0.71 -7.19 8.15
C GLY A 103 0.33 -6.75 9.18
N THR A 104 1.61 -6.67 8.80
CA THR A 104 2.72 -6.30 9.70
C THR A 104 3.47 -5.06 9.23
N ALA A 105 4.24 -5.12 8.16
CA ALA A 105 4.93 -3.93 7.62
C ALA A 105 4.06 -3.19 6.59
N LEU A 106 3.17 -3.92 5.91
CA LEU A 106 2.33 -3.46 4.82
C LEU A 106 0.85 -3.81 5.08
N PRO A 107 -0.11 -3.11 4.45
CA PRO A 107 -1.52 -3.50 4.47
C PRO A 107 -1.75 -4.90 3.89
N VAL A 108 -2.80 -5.57 4.36
CA VAL A 108 -3.33 -6.77 3.68
C VAL A 108 -3.93 -6.37 2.33
N PHE A 109 -3.58 -7.11 1.27
CA PHE A 109 -4.07 -6.92 -0.09
C PHE A 109 -5.25 -7.84 -0.37
N TYR A 110 -6.41 -7.24 -0.68
CA TYR A 110 -7.66 -7.98 -0.95
C TYR A 110 -7.94 -8.17 -2.44
N GLY A 111 -7.23 -7.47 -3.31
CA GLY A 111 -7.30 -7.66 -4.75
C GLY A 111 -7.23 -6.35 -5.54
N ILE A 112 -7.00 -6.51 -6.83
CA ILE A 112 -7.20 -5.47 -7.84
C ILE A 112 -8.41 -5.85 -8.69
N TYR A 113 -9.27 -4.88 -8.99
CA TYR A 113 -10.52 -5.09 -9.70
C TYR A 113 -10.64 -4.10 -10.86
N HIS A 114 -11.32 -4.52 -11.93
CA HIS A 114 -11.49 -3.74 -13.14
C HIS A 114 -12.84 -4.00 -13.80
N ALA A 115 -13.43 -2.97 -14.40
CA ALA A 115 -14.50 -3.07 -15.40
C ALA A 115 -14.57 -1.82 -16.27
N THR A 116 -15.29 -1.91 -17.38
CA THR A 116 -15.71 -0.75 -18.18
C THR A 116 -17.18 -0.46 -17.89
N ILE A 117 -17.48 0.71 -17.34
CA ILE A 117 -18.84 1.15 -16.97
C ILE A 117 -19.18 2.40 -17.77
N SER A 118 -20.25 2.36 -18.56
CA SER A 118 -20.65 3.47 -19.44
C SER A 118 -19.48 4.00 -20.29
N GLU A 119 -18.76 3.07 -20.94
CA GLU A 119 -17.54 3.33 -21.75
C GLU A 119 -16.33 3.86 -20.97
N ARG A 120 -16.40 3.90 -19.64
CA ARG A 120 -15.31 4.35 -18.79
C ARG A 120 -14.61 3.17 -18.11
N PRO A 121 -13.35 2.90 -18.43
CA PRO A 121 -12.55 1.93 -17.69
C PRO A 121 -12.29 2.42 -16.26
N ILE A 122 -12.63 1.58 -15.29
CA ILE A 122 -12.41 1.80 -13.86
C ILE A 122 -11.51 0.68 -13.35
N THR A 123 -10.46 1.04 -12.62
CA THR A 123 -9.58 0.09 -11.92
C THR A 123 -9.51 0.48 -10.47
N CYS A 124 -9.53 -0.49 -9.54
CA CYS A 124 -9.29 -0.20 -8.14
C CYS A 124 -8.44 -1.24 -7.44
N LEU A 125 -7.64 -0.78 -6.48
CA LEU A 125 -6.85 -1.58 -5.57
C LEU A 125 -7.52 -1.57 -4.19
N VAL A 126 -7.72 -2.74 -3.58
CA VAL A 126 -8.36 -2.87 -2.26
C VAL A 126 -7.34 -3.37 -1.23
N LEU A 127 -7.13 -2.58 -0.19
CA LEU A 127 -6.15 -2.81 0.88
C LEU A 127 -6.80 -2.73 2.27
N GLU A 128 -6.15 -3.28 3.29
CA GLU A 128 -6.50 -3.04 4.70
C GLU A 128 -6.42 -1.56 5.05
N TYR A 129 -7.40 -1.07 5.82
CA TYR A 129 -7.25 0.22 6.48
C TYR A 129 -6.33 0.09 7.70
N CYS A 130 -5.15 0.70 7.57
CA CYS A 130 -4.05 0.64 8.53
C CYS A 130 -3.91 1.89 9.41
N GLY A 131 -4.99 2.67 9.57
CA GLY A 131 -5.01 3.88 10.40
C GLY A 131 -4.84 5.16 9.59
N SER A 132 -4.56 6.25 10.29
CA SER A 132 -4.41 7.59 9.70
C SER A 132 -2.94 7.89 9.40
N GLU A 133 -2.69 8.84 8.49
CA GLU A 133 -1.35 9.37 8.22
C GLU A 133 -0.68 9.87 9.51
N MET A 134 0.65 9.86 9.52
CA MET A 134 1.42 10.47 10.61
C MET A 134 1.06 11.97 10.76
N GLU A 135 0.70 12.38 11.97
CA GLU A 135 0.41 13.79 12.29
C GLU A 135 1.68 14.60 12.58
N THR A 136 2.78 13.90 12.90
CA THR A 136 4.07 14.47 13.30
C THR A 136 5.11 14.18 12.23
N SER A 137 6.07 15.09 12.03
CA SER A 137 7.17 14.85 11.09
C SER A 137 8.01 13.65 11.51
N LEU A 138 8.57 12.93 10.54
CA LEU A 138 9.50 11.82 10.80
C LEU A 138 10.67 12.27 11.69
N HIS A 139 11.17 13.49 11.51
CA HIS A 139 12.27 14.03 12.32
C HIS A 139 11.90 14.33 13.79
N GLU A 140 10.62 14.33 14.14
CA GLU A 140 10.11 14.68 15.47
C GLU A 140 9.57 13.47 16.24
N VAL A 141 9.45 12.30 15.60
CA VAL A 141 9.02 11.08 16.30
C VAL A 141 10.12 10.55 17.22
N SER A 142 9.74 9.69 18.16
CA SER A 142 10.71 9.03 19.03
C SER A 142 11.66 8.13 18.23
N GLU A 143 12.89 8.00 18.70
CA GLU A 143 13.88 7.06 18.14
C GLU A 143 13.32 5.63 18.06
N GLU A 144 12.54 5.21 19.08
CA GLU A 144 11.86 3.91 19.08
C GLU A 144 10.90 3.77 17.88
N PHE A 145 10.11 4.80 17.58
CA PHE A 145 9.17 4.77 16.47
C PHE A 145 9.89 4.79 15.11
N SER A 146 10.90 5.63 14.96
CA SER A 146 11.78 5.63 13.77
C SER A 146 12.42 4.26 13.56
N PHE A 147 12.85 3.61 14.63
CA PHE A 147 13.43 2.27 14.55
C PHE A 147 12.41 1.20 14.15
N LYS A 148 11.13 1.33 14.54
CA LYS A 148 10.06 0.45 14.02
C LYS A 148 9.90 0.61 12.50
N ILE A 149 9.93 1.84 11.98
CA ILE A 149 9.88 2.10 10.53
C ILE A 149 11.11 1.49 9.84
N ALA A 150 12.31 1.69 10.39
CA ALA A 150 13.54 1.08 9.87
C ALA A 150 13.44 -0.46 9.79
N LYS A 151 12.86 -1.12 10.80
CA LYS A 151 12.61 -2.56 10.77
C LYS A 151 11.66 -2.97 9.65
N HIS A 152 10.61 -2.21 9.40
CA HIS A 152 9.71 -2.47 8.26
C HIS A 152 10.44 -2.30 6.92
N LEU A 153 11.24 -1.25 6.76
CA LEU A 153 12.04 -1.04 5.55
C LEU A 153 13.06 -2.16 5.35
N MET A 154 13.77 -2.57 6.40
CA MET A 154 14.69 -3.73 6.33
C MET A 154 13.97 -5.01 5.89
N ALA A 155 12.75 -5.24 6.38
CA ALA A 155 11.94 -6.39 5.98
C ALA A 155 11.46 -6.30 4.52
N LEU A 156 11.10 -5.11 4.02
CA LEU A 156 10.81 -4.88 2.60
C LEU A 156 12.03 -5.23 1.74
N HIS A 157 13.20 -4.73 2.12
CA HIS A 157 14.46 -4.97 1.42
C HIS A 157 14.83 -6.44 1.40
N SER A 158 14.67 -7.14 2.53
CA SER A 158 14.88 -8.60 2.61
C SER A 158 13.86 -9.40 1.79
N ALA A 159 12.66 -8.85 1.56
CA ALA A 159 11.69 -9.43 0.63
C ALA A 159 11.98 -9.06 -0.84
N GLY A 160 13.01 -8.27 -1.11
CA GLY A 160 13.41 -7.85 -2.44
C GLY A 160 12.62 -6.65 -2.99
N ILE A 161 12.18 -5.76 -2.11
CA ILE A 161 11.43 -4.54 -2.45
C ILE A 161 12.17 -3.32 -1.89
N GLN A 162 12.41 -2.33 -2.73
CA GLN A 162 12.86 -0.98 -2.33
C GLN A 162 11.68 -0.01 -2.48
N ASN A 163 11.44 0.86 -1.50
CA ASN A 163 10.22 1.68 -1.45
C ASN A 163 10.30 2.90 -2.39
N ASN A 164 11.45 3.56 -2.43
CA ASN A 164 11.80 4.76 -3.20
C ASN A 164 11.02 6.04 -2.85
N ASN A 165 10.15 6.03 -1.83
CA ASN A 165 9.33 7.20 -1.47
C ASN A 165 8.95 7.19 0.02
N ILE A 166 9.94 7.09 0.89
CA ILE A 166 9.76 7.12 2.34
C ILE A 166 9.40 8.56 2.74
N SER A 167 8.15 8.78 3.14
CA SER A 167 7.64 10.08 3.59
C SER A 167 6.53 9.86 4.61
N GLU A 168 6.25 10.87 5.43
CA GLU A 168 5.17 10.88 6.42
C GLU A 168 3.81 10.50 5.80
N SER A 169 3.54 10.99 4.58
CA SER A 169 2.27 10.70 3.88
C SER A 169 2.13 9.24 3.41
N ASN A 170 3.23 8.48 3.40
CA ASN A 170 3.23 7.06 3.05
C ASN A 170 3.40 6.14 4.28
N ILE A 171 3.23 6.71 5.47
CA ILE A 171 3.26 5.97 6.73
C ILE A 171 1.96 6.26 7.47
N VAL A 172 1.20 5.20 7.74
CA VAL A 172 -0.03 5.28 8.53
C VAL A 172 0.16 4.58 9.86
N VAL A 173 -0.57 5.03 10.88
CA VAL A 173 -0.40 4.56 12.26
C VAL A 173 -1.72 4.02 12.79
N LYS A 174 -1.70 2.77 13.27
CA LYS A 174 -2.83 2.11 13.93
C LYS A 174 -2.38 1.52 15.24
N ASN A 175 -2.97 1.98 16.34
CA ASN A 175 -2.63 1.58 17.70
C ASN A 175 -1.13 1.77 18.04
N GLY A 176 -0.52 2.85 17.55
CA GLY A 176 0.91 3.15 17.77
C GLY A 176 1.88 2.32 16.94
N GLU A 177 1.37 1.49 16.02
CA GLU A 177 2.20 0.68 15.12
C GLU A 177 2.19 1.29 13.71
N PRO A 178 3.37 1.59 13.12
CA PRO A 178 3.45 2.11 11.76
C PRO A 178 3.14 1.02 10.73
N ARG A 179 2.60 1.44 9.59
CA ARG A 179 2.43 0.64 8.38
C ARG A 179 2.90 1.47 7.20
N LEU A 180 3.76 0.88 6.37
CA LEU A 180 4.17 1.49 5.11
C LEU A 180 3.04 1.30 4.10
N ILE A 181 2.67 2.34 3.38
CA ILE A 181 1.66 2.30 2.31
C ILE A 181 2.26 2.82 1.00
N ASP A 182 1.45 2.76 -0.06
CA ASP A 182 1.77 3.24 -1.41
C ASP A 182 3.06 2.62 -2.00
N LEU A 183 2.90 1.48 -2.69
CA LEU A 183 4.01 0.83 -3.38
C LEU A 183 4.14 1.28 -4.85
N SER A 184 3.55 2.42 -5.23
CA SER A 184 3.55 2.89 -6.63
C SER A 184 4.97 3.19 -7.17
N THR A 185 5.84 3.73 -6.32
CA THR A 185 7.25 4.02 -6.63
C THR A 185 8.18 2.84 -6.37
N ALA A 186 7.70 1.80 -5.69
CA ALA A 186 8.52 0.69 -5.29
C ALA A 186 9.01 -0.13 -6.49
N THR A 187 10.17 -0.74 -6.33
CA THR A 187 10.84 -1.55 -7.35
C THR A 187 11.34 -2.85 -6.76
N LEU A 188 11.47 -3.88 -7.61
CA LEU A 188 12.23 -5.07 -7.25
C LEU A 188 13.68 -4.67 -6.95
N HIS A 189 14.23 -5.25 -5.91
CA HIS A 189 15.52 -4.88 -5.36
C HIS A 189 16.25 -6.11 -4.84
N THR A 190 17.56 -6.17 -5.05
CA THR A 190 18.44 -7.10 -4.33
C THR A 190 19.21 -6.26 -3.33
N CYS A 191 18.84 -6.36 -2.05
CA CYS A 191 19.52 -5.61 -1.02
C CYS A 191 20.90 -6.21 -0.75
N GLU A 192 21.94 -5.41 -0.99
CA GLU A 192 23.34 -5.80 -0.76
C GLU A 192 23.82 -5.42 0.63
N ARG A 193 22.89 -5.01 1.54
CA ARG A 193 23.28 -4.58 2.88
C ARG A 193 24.10 -5.64 3.59
N THR A 194 25.19 -5.23 4.21
CA THR A 194 26.14 -6.15 4.88
C THR A 194 25.79 -6.38 6.34
N MET A 195 24.95 -5.53 6.93
CA MET A 195 24.53 -5.55 8.32
C MET A 195 23.11 -5.00 8.47
N ASP A 196 22.49 -5.29 9.61
CA ASP A 196 21.20 -4.71 9.97
C ASP A 196 21.37 -3.34 10.66
N ILE A 197 20.31 -2.53 10.61
CA ILE A 197 20.23 -1.30 11.38
C ILE A 197 20.00 -1.67 12.85
N GLU A 198 20.87 -1.19 13.72
CA GLU A 198 20.80 -1.37 15.17
C GLU A 198 20.85 0.01 15.86
N ALA A 199 19.83 0.33 16.65
CA ALA A 199 19.75 1.60 17.37
C ALA A 199 20.90 1.75 18.39
N GLY A 200 21.44 2.98 18.51
CA GLY A 200 22.53 3.31 19.43
C GLY A 200 23.91 2.73 19.05
N LYS A 201 24.07 2.18 17.84
CA LYS A 201 25.38 1.82 17.28
C LYS A 201 25.98 3.00 16.52
N LEU A 202 27.30 3.03 16.40
CA LEU A 202 27.99 3.98 15.52
C LEU A 202 27.50 3.80 14.07
N ARG A 203 27.24 4.93 13.41
CA ARG A 203 26.85 4.95 11.99
C ARG A 203 27.96 4.33 11.14
N PRO A 204 27.69 3.26 10.37
CA PRO A 204 28.66 2.69 9.45
C PRO A 204 28.91 3.63 8.26
N ASP A 205 30.04 3.46 7.58
CA ASP A 205 30.25 4.10 6.27
C ASP A 205 29.19 3.60 5.28
N ALA A 206 28.74 4.48 4.38
CA ALA A 206 27.69 4.15 3.44
C ALA A 206 28.11 3.04 2.44
N LEU A 207 29.39 2.98 2.08
CA LEU A 207 29.94 1.93 1.21
C LEU A 207 30.01 0.59 1.94
N ASP A 208 30.37 0.61 3.22
CA ASP A 208 30.42 -0.60 4.04
C ASP A 208 29.00 -1.15 4.29
N PHE A 209 28.02 -0.27 4.52
CA PHE A 209 26.63 -0.66 4.71
C PHE A 209 25.96 -1.17 3.43
N ALA A 210 26.36 -0.66 2.25
CA ALA A 210 25.97 -1.16 0.91
C ALA A 210 24.46 -1.10 0.57
N CYS A 211 23.69 -0.21 1.20
CA CYS A 211 22.30 0.08 0.80
C CYS A 211 21.93 1.53 1.11
N THR A 212 21.83 2.37 0.07
CA THR A 212 21.61 3.82 0.20
C THR A 212 20.27 4.17 0.87
N GLU A 213 19.14 3.62 0.42
CA GLU A 213 17.82 3.96 0.99
C GLU A 213 17.74 3.72 2.51
N LEU A 214 18.25 2.57 2.96
CA LEU A 214 18.25 2.20 4.38
C LEU A 214 19.28 3.01 5.18
N HIS A 215 20.46 3.27 4.62
CA HIS A 215 21.51 4.06 5.28
C HIS A 215 21.08 5.51 5.47
N ASP A 216 20.54 6.13 4.42
CA ASP A 216 20.07 7.50 4.44
C ASP A 216 18.95 7.64 5.47
N PHE A 217 17.94 6.78 5.42
CA PHE A 217 16.85 6.79 6.40
C PHE A 217 17.37 6.67 7.83
N ALA A 218 18.21 5.66 8.13
CA ALA A 218 18.71 5.46 9.50
C ALA A 218 19.57 6.63 10.00
N SER A 219 20.35 7.24 9.10
CA SER A 219 21.18 8.41 9.40
C SER A 219 20.34 9.65 9.68
N GLU A 220 19.35 9.94 8.83
CA GLU A 220 18.47 11.10 8.96
C GLU A 220 17.57 11.04 10.19
N GLN A 221 17.18 9.82 10.58
CA GLN A 221 16.35 9.60 11.76
C GLN A 221 17.18 9.47 13.07
N GLY A 222 18.49 9.64 13.00
CA GLY A 222 19.36 9.59 14.18
C GLY A 222 19.34 8.25 14.92
N ILE A 223 19.03 7.16 14.22
CA ILE A 223 18.98 5.81 14.81
C ILE A 223 20.39 5.34 15.21
N TRP A 224 21.38 5.74 14.42
CA TRP A 224 22.78 5.52 14.75
C TRP A 224 23.37 6.73 15.47
N GLU A 225 24.32 6.45 16.35
CA GLU A 225 25.21 7.47 16.89
C GLU A 225 26.09 8.05 15.77
N ALA A 226 26.37 9.35 15.86
CA ALA A 226 27.28 9.99 14.92
C ALA A 226 28.66 9.33 14.99
N SER A 227 29.23 9.03 13.82
CA SER A 227 30.65 8.71 13.69
C SER A 227 31.48 9.92 14.13
N GLU A 228 32.43 9.76 15.06
CA GLU A 228 33.39 10.80 15.45
C GLU A 228 34.19 11.36 14.27
#